data_AF-A0A819FSG8-F1
#
_entry.id   AF-A0A819FSG8-F1
#
_cell.length_a   1.000
_cell.length_b   1.000
_cell.length_c   1.000
_cell.angle_alpha   90.00
_cell.angle_beta   90.00
_cell.angle_gamma   90.00
#
_symmetry.space_group_name_H-M   'P 1'
#
loop_
_entity.id
_entity.type
_entity.pdbx_description
1 polymer ?
#
loop_
_entity_poly.entity_id
_entity_poly.type
_entity_poly.pdbx_seq_one_letter_code
_entity_poly.pdbx_strand_id
1 'polypeptide(L)'
;MCLDLIFWFVRILNLFAAFQKLGPKLIMIFNTMKDLFFFVCFILIFLLAFSIASWSLITTHDQVDWYYNSNGSLFNVTVSGQGSNLWTWYIIRHVINYGVWKIFGQVESFSQDRIDAYSNVAFILDILFVAIANVLLLSVLVALFNVTIQYVEEQSNQIWGYQRYLLVTEYSVKSPLPPPFHTVPNLYHIVRCLIKKCQQSTINRIETRTGDLRAVLPPDEDAQPFKNNSIYTNAIASLSIQLAHNVSCITNKTIPSKWLDIAYNLYFPFDNSTKTYLEYEDFDLKHTTIKQADVVLFGLPLMWPMNDEVRQNDLLAYEPLTHADGAAMTWSIYSIGFTELGDLDKADQLFRRSYESYARPPFNTETQSGVGAVNFITGVGDFLQAVLFGYGGIRLKLSELEFKPHGHLPGQATKLIFHGIKYQGFVLDLTIDNKIYEIFVSSQNNNNSISLIYEHEDHHGLLEVNDRLSFSIDTHLIIRQSVALCP
;
A
#
# COMPACT_ATOMS: atom_id res chain seq x y z
N MET A 1 -19.91 27.47 -20.50
CA MET A 1 -20.27 26.43 -21.49
C MET A 1 -19.10 25.93 -22.31
N CYS A 2 -18.44 26.73 -23.17
CA CYS A 2 -17.35 26.20 -24.00
C CYS A 2 -16.12 25.78 -23.20
N LEU A 3 -15.75 26.54 -22.16
CA LEU A 3 -14.67 26.15 -21.24
C LEU A 3 -15.03 24.88 -20.46
N ASP A 4 -16.28 24.76 -20.00
CA ASP A 4 -16.75 23.55 -19.30
C ASP A 4 -16.68 22.31 -20.19
N LEU A 5 -17.03 22.46 -21.47
CA LEU A 5 -16.91 21.40 -22.48
C LEU A 5 -15.44 21.00 -22.70
N ILE A 6 -14.52 21.96 -22.73
CA ILE A 6 -13.07 21.70 -22.83
C ILE A 6 -12.59 20.92 -21.60
N PHE A 7 -12.95 21.35 -20.39
CA PHE A 7 -12.58 20.63 -19.17
C PHE A 7 -13.18 19.22 -19.13
N TRP A 8 -14.38 19.03 -19.68
CA TRP A 8 -14.99 17.72 -19.80
C TRP A 8 -14.24 16.79 -20.76
N PHE A 9 -13.82 17.29 -21.93
CA PHE A 9 -12.98 16.52 -22.85
C PHE A 9 -11.62 16.16 -22.25
N VAL A 10 -11.00 17.08 -21.50
CA VAL A 10 -9.74 16.79 -20.76
C VAL A 10 -9.97 15.68 -19.73
N ARG A 11 -11.09 15.68 -19.02
CA ARG A 11 -11.43 14.61 -18.06
C ARG A 11 -11.68 13.26 -18.74
N ILE A 12 -12.23 13.23 -19.94
CA ILE A 12 -12.42 11.97 -20.68
C ILE A 12 -11.09 11.30 -21.01
N LEU A 13 -10.03 12.07 -21.28
CA LEU A 13 -8.71 11.50 -21.53
C LEU A 13 -8.21 10.66 -20.36
N ASN A 14 -8.59 10.98 -19.12
CA ASN A 14 -8.24 10.18 -17.95
C ASN A 14 -8.83 8.75 -18.01
N LEU A 15 -9.92 8.51 -18.74
CA LEU A 15 -10.46 7.15 -18.94
C LEU A 15 -9.53 6.28 -19.79
N PHE A 16 -8.78 6.87 -20.72
CA PHE A 16 -7.83 6.11 -21.53
C PHE A 16 -6.65 5.59 -20.70
N ALA A 17 -6.42 6.15 -19.50
CA ALA A 17 -5.44 5.62 -18.54
C ALA A 17 -5.78 4.19 -18.06
N ALA A 18 -7.02 3.74 -18.20
CA ALA A 18 -7.41 2.37 -17.88
C ALA A 18 -6.83 1.35 -18.88
N PHE A 19 -6.58 1.74 -20.13
CA PHE A 19 -6.12 0.83 -21.19
C PHE A 19 -4.59 0.79 -21.28
N GLN A 20 -4.01 -0.42 -21.24
CA GLN A 20 -2.56 -0.66 -21.25
C GLN A 20 -1.84 -0.04 -22.44
N LYS A 21 -2.46 0.00 -23.62
CA LYS A 21 -1.87 0.55 -24.85
C LYS A 21 -2.03 2.08 -25.02
N LEU A 22 -2.99 2.69 -24.32
CA LEU A 22 -3.34 4.11 -24.50
C LEU A 22 -2.90 4.97 -23.31
N GLY A 23 -2.91 4.43 -22.08
CA GLY A 23 -2.54 5.16 -20.87
C GLY A 23 -1.12 5.73 -20.90
N PRO A 24 -0.09 4.91 -21.18
CA PRO A 24 1.29 5.39 -21.31
C PRO A 24 1.47 6.44 -22.42
N LYS A 25 0.73 6.32 -23.52
CA LYS A 25 0.78 7.29 -24.63
C LYS A 25 0.26 8.67 -24.24
N LEU A 26 -0.69 8.76 -23.32
CA LEU A 26 -1.13 10.05 -22.79
C LEU A 26 -0.02 10.70 -21.95
N ILE A 27 0.65 9.94 -21.09
CA ILE A 27 1.79 10.46 -20.31
C ILE A 27 2.93 10.88 -21.22
N MET A 28 3.18 10.12 -22.28
CA MET A 28 4.14 10.46 -23.31
C MET A 28 3.84 11.86 -23.88
N ILE A 29 2.60 12.10 -24.33
CA ILE A 29 2.18 13.43 -24.83
C ILE A 29 2.37 14.52 -23.75
N PHE A 30 1.93 14.28 -22.51
CA PHE A 30 2.07 15.28 -21.45
C PHE A 30 3.53 15.62 -21.11
N ASN A 31 4.41 14.64 -21.09
CA ASN A 31 5.84 14.86 -20.83
C ASN A 31 6.50 15.56 -22.03
N THR A 32 6.18 15.13 -23.25
CA THR A 32 6.63 15.79 -24.49
C THR A 32 6.15 17.25 -24.58
N MET A 33 4.96 17.58 -24.05
CA MET A 33 4.47 18.96 -23.98
C MET A 33 5.28 19.84 -23.01
N LYS A 34 5.87 19.26 -21.96
CA LYS A 34 6.80 20.00 -21.08
C LYS A 34 8.10 20.31 -21.81
N ASP A 35 8.63 19.34 -22.55
CA ASP A 35 9.83 19.54 -23.38
C ASP A 35 9.58 20.62 -24.44
N LEU A 36 8.41 20.57 -25.08
CA LEU A 36 7.97 21.59 -26.03
C LEU A 36 7.88 22.98 -25.40
N PHE A 37 7.37 23.08 -24.16
CA PHE A 37 7.27 24.37 -23.47
C PHE A 37 8.65 25.01 -23.26
N PHE A 38 9.63 24.25 -22.75
CA PHE A 38 10.99 24.75 -22.58
C PHE A 38 11.65 25.11 -23.92
N PHE A 39 11.39 24.31 -24.95
CA PHE A 39 11.88 24.56 -26.29
C PHE A 39 11.29 25.84 -26.93
N VAL A 40 9.98 26.10 -26.74
CA VAL A 40 9.33 27.34 -27.19
C VAL A 40 9.92 28.56 -26.47
N CYS A 41 10.19 28.46 -25.17
CA CYS A 41 10.89 29.52 -24.42
C CYS A 41 12.29 29.80 -25.00
N PHE A 42 13.03 28.75 -25.38
CA PHE A 42 14.33 28.89 -26.04
C PHE A 42 14.21 29.57 -27.40
N ILE A 43 13.27 29.13 -28.26
CA ILE A 43 12.98 29.76 -29.55
C ILE A 43 12.63 31.24 -29.37
N LEU A 44 11.82 31.59 -28.36
CA LEU A 44 11.37 32.96 -28.14
C LEU A 44 12.55 33.91 -27.87
N ILE A 45 13.60 33.47 -27.17
CA ILE A 45 14.82 34.25 -26.93
C ILE A 45 15.54 34.54 -28.27
N PHE A 46 15.75 33.51 -29.09
CA PHE A 46 16.40 33.66 -30.40
C PHE A 46 15.57 34.50 -31.36
N LEU A 47 14.25 34.30 -31.35
CA LEU A 47 13.29 35.05 -32.15
C LEU A 47 13.36 36.53 -31.81
N LEU A 48 13.30 36.90 -30.53
CA LEU A 48 13.37 38.30 -30.13
C LEU A 48 14.71 38.95 -30.50
N ALA A 49 15.82 38.26 -30.26
CA ALA A 49 17.16 38.77 -30.60
C ALA A 49 17.30 39.02 -32.12
N PHE A 50 16.89 38.05 -32.94
CA PHE A 50 16.89 38.19 -34.40
C PHE A 50 15.92 39.27 -34.88
N SER A 51 14.72 39.34 -34.30
CA SER A 51 13.69 40.29 -34.69
C SER A 51 14.12 41.73 -34.47
N ILE A 52 14.75 42.01 -33.32
CA ILE A 52 15.26 43.35 -33.00
C ILE A 52 16.42 43.70 -33.95
N ALA A 53 17.35 42.77 -34.18
CA ALA A 53 18.50 43.00 -35.06
C ALA A 53 18.07 43.25 -36.51
N SER A 54 17.15 42.43 -37.03
CA SER A 54 16.68 42.53 -38.42
C SER A 54 15.79 43.75 -38.63
N TRP A 55 14.89 44.05 -37.68
CA TRP A 55 14.07 45.25 -37.74
C TRP A 55 14.91 46.53 -37.68
N SER A 56 15.98 46.53 -36.87
CA SER A 56 16.94 47.64 -36.80
C SER A 56 17.69 47.86 -38.12
N LEU A 57 18.02 46.79 -38.84
CA LEU A 57 18.74 46.87 -40.12
C LEU A 57 17.85 47.24 -41.31
N ILE A 58 16.55 46.93 -41.27
CA ILE A 58 15.60 47.16 -42.37
C ILE A 58 14.88 48.51 -42.23
N THR A 59 14.77 49.04 -41.01
CA THR A 59 14.14 50.35 -40.77
C THR A 59 15.08 51.46 -41.24
N THR A 60 14.79 52.04 -42.40
CA THR A 60 15.46 53.26 -42.89
C THR A 60 15.13 54.44 -41.96
N HIS A 61 16.09 55.33 -41.79
CA HIS A 61 16.00 56.50 -40.89
C HIS A 61 14.76 57.39 -41.13
N ASP A 62 14.12 57.30 -42.30
CA ASP A 62 13.02 58.16 -42.73
C ASP A 62 11.63 57.83 -42.13
N GLN A 63 11.47 56.77 -41.33
CA GLN A 63 10.18 56.39 -40.72
C GLN A 63 10.05 56.73 -39.24
N VAL A 64 11.14 57.14 -38.59
CA VAL A 64 11.21 57.39 -37.15
C VAL A 64 11.82 58.78 -36.92
N ASP A 65 11.00 59.80 -36.71
CA ASP A 65 11.50 61.15 -36.41
C ASP A 65 11.72 61.34 -34.90
N TRP A 66 12.94 61.77 -34.55
CA TRP A 66 13.40 61.96 -33.17
C TRP A 66 13.37 63.45 -32.83
N TYR A 67 12.40 63.92 -32.04
CA TYR A 67 12.33 65.33 -31.63
C TYR A 67 12.81 65.52 -30.19
N TYR A 68 13.81 66.37 -30.00
CA TYR A 68 14.21 66.85 -28.67
C TYR A 68 13.25 67.92 -28.19
N ASN A 69 12.60 67.68 -27.06
CA ASN A 69 11.81 68.72 -26.40
C ASN A 69 12.78 69.73 -25.74
N SER A 70 12.54 71.04 -25.89
CA SER A 70 13.45 72.12 -25.48
C SER A 70 13.76 72.19 -23.97
N ASN A 71 13.18 71.31 -23.15
CA ASN A 71 13.29 71.31 -21.69
C ASN A 71 14.03 70.07 -21.13
N GLY A 72 14.68 69.26 -21.95
CA GLY A 72 15.64 68.24 -21.49
C GLY A 72 15.07 67.01 -20.76
N SER A 73 13.74 66.90 -20.58
CA SER A 73 13.13 65.75 -19.91
C SER A 73 11.79 65.34 -20.56
N LEU A 74 11.88 64.68 -21.72
CA LEU A 74 11.07 63.54 -22.17
C LEU A 74 11.26 63.40 -23.69
N PHE A 75 11.65 62.20 -24.09
CA PHE A 75 11.95 61.81 -25.45
C PHE A 75 10.62 61.49 -26.16
N ASN A 76 10.09 62.41 -26.97
CA ASN A 76 8.88 62.16 -27.74
C ASN A 76 9.25 61.63 -29.12
N VAL A 77 8.88 60.38 -29.34
CA VAL A 77 9.03 59.67 -30.60
C VAL A 77 7.62 59.80 -31.24
N THR A 78 7.48 60.32 -32.47
CA THR A 78 6.30 60.13 -33.37
C THR A 78 6.55 59.25 -34.62
N VAL A 79 5.80 58.14 -34.80
CA VAL A 79 5.81 57.39 -36.08
C VAL A 79 5.03 58.23 -37.09
N SER A 80 5.45 58.21 -38.34
CA SER A 80 4.60 58.67 -39.44
C SER A 80 3.23 57.93 -39.39
N GLY A 81 2.17 58.67 -39.05
CA GLY A 81 0.79 58.20 -39.11
C GLY A 81 0.14 57.66 -37.82
N GLN A 82 0.77 57.71 -36.65
CA GLN A 82 0.11 57.33 -35.37
C GLN A 82 0.44 58.26 -34.19
N GLY A 83 -0.54 58.45 -33.30
CA GLY A 83 -0.40 59.29 -32.10
C GLY A 83 0.64 58.77 -31.09
N SER A 84 1.21 59.68 -30.30
CA SER A 84 2.36 59.45 -29.39
C SER A 84 2.20 58.30 -28.39
N ASN A 85 0.97 57.91 -28.06
CA ASN A 85 0.69 56.92 -27.00
C ASN A 85 0.70 55.45 -27.47
N LEU A 86 0.84 55.19 -28.78
CA LEU A 86 0.72 53.84 -29.36
C LEU A 86 2.00 53.33 -30.03
N TRP A 87 3.08 54.13 -30.09
CA TRP A 87 4.27 53.74 -30.83
C TRP A 87 4.98 52.51 -30.24
N THR A 88 5.07 52.39 -28.92
CA THR A 88 5.67 51.22 -28.29
C THR A 88 4.99 49.91 -28.71
N TRP A 89 3.66 49.91 -28.78
CA TRP A 89 2.90 48.74 -29.21
C TRP A 89 3.06 48.47 -30.72
N TYR A 90 3.17 49.53 -31.52
CA TYR A 90 3.44 49.42 -32.95
C TYR A 90 4.80 48.76 -33.21
N ILE A 91 5.90 49.25 -32.60
CA ILE A 91 7.24 48.66 -32.77
C ILE A 91 7.24 47.21 -32.30
N ILE A 92 6.70 46.93 -31.11
CA ILE A 92 6.65 45.56 -30.57
C ILE A 92 5.89 44.62 -31.52
N ARG A 93 4.73 45.06 -32.03
CA ARG A 93 3.95 44.28 -32.99
C ARG A 93 4.76 43.99 -34.24
N HIS A 94 5.42 44.99 -34.83
CA HIS A 94 6.18 44.82 -36.06
C HIS A 94 7.43 43.95 -35.90
N VAL A 95 8.19 44.15 -34.82
CA VAL A 95 9.36 43.33 -34.46
C VAL A 95 8.94 41.87 -34.30
N ILE A 96 7.92 41.59 -33.47
CA ILE A 96 7.45 40.22 -33.23
C ILE A 96 6.89 39.61 -34.52
N ASN A 97 6.07 40.36 -35.27
CA ASN A 97 5.47 39.88 -36.50
C ASN A 97 6.55 39.49 -37.52
N TYR A 98 7.58 40.33 -37.71
CA TYR A 98 8.70 40.06 -38.60
C TYR A 98 9.41 38.74 -38.25
N GLY A 99 9.78 38.54 -36.98
CA GLY A 99 10.43 37.30 -36.54
C GLY A 99 9.57 36.06 -36.71
N VAL A 100 8.29 36.14 -36.35
CA VAL A 100 7.35 35.01 -36.42
C VAL A 100 7.10 34.59 -37.87
N TRP A 101 6.82 35.52 -38.78
CA TRP A 101 6.57 35.17 -40.19
C TRP A 101 7.82 34.62 -40.89
N LYS A 102 9.01 35.08 -40.49
CA LYS A 102 10.28 34.56 -41.02
C LYS A 102 10.56 33.10 -40.61
N ILE A 103 10.10 32.65 -39.44
CA ILE A 103 10.19 31.22 -39.06
C ILE A 103 9.43 30.34 -40.05
N PHE A 104 8.24 30.78 -40.48
CA PHE A 104 7.42 30.07 -41.46
C PHE A 104 7.90 30.23 -42.91
N GLY A 105 9.05 30.89 -43.13
CA GLY A 105 9.63 31.09 -44.46
C GLY A 105 8.85 32.06 -45.34
N GLN A 106 7.95 32.88 -44.77
CA GLN A 106 7.28 33.90 -45.55
C GLN A 106 8.22 35.08 -45.82
N VAL A 107 8.39 35.37 -47.11
CA VAL A 107 9.05 36.57 -47.59
C VAL A 107 7.96 37.59 -47.87
N GLU A 108 7.84 38.63 -47.05
CA GLU A 108 7.03 39.79 -47.42
C GLU A 108 7.58 40.35 -48.73
N SER A 109 6.71 40.57 -49.72
CA SER A 109 7.07 41.19 -50.99
C SER A 109 7.41 42.66 -50.76
N PHE A 110 8.69 42.96 -50.58
CA PHE A 110 9.17 44.32 -50.49
C PHE A 110 8.95 45.03 -51.84
N SER A 111 8.44 46.26 -51.78
CA SER A 111 8.34 47.16 -52.94
C SER A 111 9.74 47.46 -53.48
N GLN A 112 9.87 47.64 -54.80
CA GLN A 112 11.15 47.83 -55.50
C GLN A 112 12.07 48.90 -54.87
N ASP A 113 11.50 49.98 -54.31
CA ASP A 113 12.24 51.08 -53.66
C ASP A 113 12.87 50.72 -52.30
N ARG A 114 12.52 49.58 -51.69
CA ARG A 114 13.10 49.09 -50.42
C ARG A 114 14.23 48.07 -50.60
N ILE A 115 14.54 47.69 -51.84
CA ILE A 115 15.64 46.77 -52.15
C ILE A 115 17.00 47.45 -51.92
N ASP A 116 17.10 48.76 -52.16
CA ASP A 116 18.34 49.52 -52.00
C ASP A 116 18.74 49.76 -50.53
N ALA A 117 17.77 49.65 -49.60
CA ALA A 117 17.98 49.74 -48.16
C ALA A 117 18.30 48.38 -47.51
N TYR A 118 18.22 47.28 -48.27
CA TYR A 118 18.47 45.95 -47.74
C TYR A 118 19.97 45.72 -47.63
N SER A 119 20.53 45.95 -46.43
CA SER A 119 21.94 45.65 -46.18
C SER A 119 22.21 44.17 -46.48
N ASN A 120 23.30 43.88 -47.22
CA ASN A 120 23.80 42.51 -47.43
C ASN A 120 23.91 41.72 -46.11
N VAL A 121 24.12 42.44 -44.99
CA VAL A 121 24.17 41.88 -43.64
C VAL A 121 22.80 41.34 -43.20
N ALA A 122 21.70 42.04 -43.47
CA ALA A 122 20.34 41.60 -43.14
C ALA A 122 19.96 40.34 -43.92
N PHE A 123 20.36 40.26 -45.19
CA PHE A 123 20.13 39.07 -46.02
C PHE A 123 20.88 37.83 -45.50
N ILE A 124 22.14 37.99 -45.13
CA ILE A 124 22.94 36.90 -44.54
C ILE A 124 22.35 36.46 -43.20
N LEU A 125 21.94 37.43 -42.36
CA LEU A 125 21.33 37.17 -41.06
C LEU A 125 20.01 36.38 -41.20
N ASP A 126 19.16 36.74 -42.17
CA ASP A 126 17.92 36.02 -42.47
C ASP A 126 18.17 34.57 -42.88
N ILE A 127 19.11 34.33 -43.81
CA ILE A 127 19.47 32.97 -44.27
C ILE A 127 19.97 32.13 -43.09
N LEU A 128 20.86 32.70 -42.28
CA LEU A 128 21.44 32.02 -41.13
C LEU A 128 20.38 31.72 -40.05
N PHE A 129 19.47 32.66 -39.79
CA PHE A 129 18.38 32.47 -38.85
C PHE A 129 17.41 31.37 -39.30
N VAL A 130 16.97 31.38 -40.56
CA VAL A 130 16.08 30.35 -41.11
C VAL A 130 16.77 28.99 -41.08
N ALA A 131 18.07 28.90 -41.41
CA ALA A 131 18.82 27.65 -41.32
C ALA A 131 18.92 27.13 -39.87
N ILE A 132 19.25 27.99 -38.90
CA ILE A 132 19.33 27.59 -37.48
C ILE A 132 17.94 27.18 -36.96
N ALA A 133 16.91 27.98 -37.20
CA ALA A 133 15.58 27.72 -36.68
C ALA A 133 14.94 26.46 -37.29
N ASN A 134 15.03 26.28 -38.60
CA ASN A 134 14.31 25.20 -39.29
C ASN A 134 15.12 23.91 -39.41
N VAL A 135 16.46 23.97 -39.45
CA VAL A 135 17.30 22.76 -39.51
C VAL A 135 17.76 22.35 -38.12
N LEU A 136 18.41 23.25 -37.38
CA LEU A 136 19.03 22.90 -36.11
C LEU A 136 17.98 22.73 -35.00
N LEU A 137 17.15 23.74 -34.76
CA LEU A 137 16.20 23.69 -33.64
C LEU A 137 15.13 22.61 -33.84
N LEU A 138 14.60 22.46 -35.06
CA LEU A 138 13.66 21.37 -35.36
C LEU A 138 14.27 19.99 -35.14
N SER A 139 15.54 19.78 -35.56
CA SER A 139 16.23 18.49 -35.36
C SER A 139 16.45 18.19 -33.89
N VAL A 140 16.79 19.20 -33.09
CA VAL A 140 16.93 19.06 -31.63
C VAL A 140 15.58 18.74 -30.98
N LEU A 141 14.49 19.40 -31.39
CA LEU A 141 13.15 19.11 -30.86
C LEU A 141 12.74 17.67 -31.12
N VAL A 142 12.92 17.20 -32.36
CA VAL A 142 12.62 15.81 -32.73
C VAL A 142 13.49 14.83 -31.92
N ALA A 143 14.76 15.16 -31.69
CA ALA A 143 15.65 14.34 -30.88
C ALA A 143 15.21 14.27 -29.41
N LEU A 144 14.86 15.40 -28.79
CA LEU A 144 14.34 15.45 -27.41
C LEU A 144 13.04 14.65 -27.28
N PHE A 145 12.13 14.79 -28.24
CA PHE A 145 10.89 14.01 -28.27
C PHE A 145 11.16 12.51 -28.34
N ASN A 146 12.07 12.07 -29.20
CA ASN A 146 12.42 10.65 -29.32
C ASN A 146 12.99 10.09 -28.00
N VAL A 147 13.85 10.85 -27.30
CA VAL A 147 14.38 10.44 -25.99
C VAL A 147 13.25 10.25 -24.98
N THR A 148 12.35 11.24 -24.85
CA THR A 148 11.23 11.17 -23.92
C THR A 148 10.25 10.04 -24.27
N ILE A 149 9.98 9.83 -25.56
CA ILE A 149 9.15 8.73 -26.05
C ILE A 149 9.76 7.38 -25.68
N GLN A 150 11.05 7.17 -25.96
CA GLN A 150 11.74 5.91 -25.66
C GLN A 150 11.77 5.62 -24.16
N TYR A 151 12.13 6.61 -23.34
CA TYR A 151 12.15 6.46 -21.89
C TYR A 151 10.78 6.07 -21.31
N VAL A 152 9.70 6.70 -21.77
CA VAL A 152 8.34 6.38 -21.33
C VAL A 152 7.87 5.02 -21.84
N GLU A 153 8.28 4.62 -23.06
CA GLU A 153 7.93 3.31 -23.64
C GLU A 153 8.59 2.15 -22.89
N GLU A 154 9.87 2.30 -22.51
CA GLU A 154 10.61 1.32 -21.68
C GLU A 154 9.95 1.09 -20.32
N GLN A 155 9.36 2.13 -19.74
CA GLN A 155 8.68 2.09 -18.44
C GLN A 155 7.14 1.97 -18.56
N SER A 156 6.63 1.73 -19.76
CA SER A 156 5.19 1.82 -20.07
C SER A 156 4.31 0.93 -19.17
N ASN A 157 4.77 -0.29 -18.87
CA ASN A 157 4.03 -1.21 -18.01
C ASN A 157 3.96 -0.73 -16.54
N GLN A 158 5.05 -0.16 -16.02
CA GLN A 158 5.07 0.38 -14.65
C GLN A 158 4.20 1.63 -14.55
N ILE A 159 4.33 2.53 -15.53
CA ILE A 159 3.55 3.76 -15.65
C ILE A 159 2.05 3.44 -15.74
N TRP A 160 1.67 2.50 -16.60
CA TRP A 160 0.28 2.05 -16.71
C TRP A 160 -0.22 1.43 -15.40
N GLY A 161 0.59 0.60 -14.73
CA GLY A 161 0.24 0.01 -13.45
C GLY A 161 -0.12 1.07 -12.40
N TYR A 162 0.70 2.12 -12.29
CA TYR A 162 0.46 3.23 -11.37
C TYR A 162 -0.78 4.06 -11.74
N GLN A 163 -0.96 4.39 -13.02
CA GLN A 163 -2.15 5.11 -13.49
C GLN A 163 -3.44 4.33 -13.25
N ARG A 164 -3.42 3.04 -13.56
CA ARG A 164 -4.57 2.15 -13.35
C ARG A 164 -4.88 2.02 -11.87
N TYR A 165 -3.86 1.89 -11.02
CA TYR A 165 -4.03 1.88 -9.58
C TYR A 165 -4.75 3.13 -9.09
N LEU A 166 -4.25 4.33 -9.44
CA LEU A 166 -4.88 5.59 -9.04
C LEU A 166 -6.34 5.67 -9.51
N LEU A 167 -6.61 5.31 -10.76
CA LEU A 167 -7.96 5.29 -11.30
C LEU A 167 -8.85 4.30 -10.53
N VAL A 168 -8.39 3.08 -10.29
CA VAL A 168 -9.14 2.08 -9.53
C VAL A 168 -9.40 2.55 -8.10
N THR A 169 -8.42 3.16 -7.42
CA THR A 169 -8.62 3.70 -6.06
C THR A 169 -9.57 4.88 -6.03
N GLU A 170 -9.57 5.73 -7.05
CA GLU A 170 -10.50 6.86 -7.14
C GLU A 170 -11.93 6.38 -7.37
N TYR A 171 -12.11 5.34 -8.20
CA TYR A 171 -13.41 4.81 -8.59
C TYR A 171 -13.93 3.69 -7.67
N SER A 172 -13.11 3.12 -6.79
CA SER A 172 -13.55 2.06 -5.86
C SER A 172 -14.55 2.57 -4.82
N VAL A 173 -14.48 3.86 -4.46
CA VAL A 173 -15.36 4.52 -3.48
C VAL A 173 -16.50 5.29 -4.18
N LYS A 174 -16.43 5.47 -5.50
CA LYS A 174 -17.43 6.22 -6.27
C LYS A 174 -18.45 5.28 -6.90
N SER A 175 -19.68 5.75 -7.08
CA SER A 175 -20.70 4.97 -7.78
C SER A 175 -20.25 4.65 -9.21
N PRO A 176 -20.51 3.43 -9.72
CA PRO A 176 -20.07 2.99 -11.04
C PRO A 176 -20.73 3.76 -12.19
N LEU A 177 -21.81 4.50 -11.90
CA LEU A 177 -22.59 5.25 -12.88
C LEU A 177 -22.26 6.74 -12.83
N PRO A 178 -22.05 7.41 -13.97
CA PRO A 178 -21.81 8.85 -14.02
C PRO A 178 -23.04 9.62 -13.50
N PRO A 179 -22.88 10.81 -12.92
CA PRO A 179 -24.01 11.71 -12.65
C PRO A 179 -24.80 11.97 -13.94
N PRO A 180 -26.14 11.91 -13.93
CA PRO A 180 -27.08 11.84 -12.80
C PRO A 180 -27.46 10.42 -12.32
N PHE A 181 -26.91 9.36 -12.90
CA PHE A 181 -27.33 7.96 -12.68
C PHE A 181 -26.75 7.31 -11.40
N HIS A 182 -25.94 8.04 -10.64
CA HIS A 182 -25.36 7.60 -9.35
C HIS A 182 -26.40 7.35 -8.24
N THR A 183 -27.67 7.75 -8.44
CA THR A 183 -28.77 7.55 -7.49
C THR A 183 -29.31 6.11 -7.49
N VAL A 184 -29.19 5.39 -8.61
CA VAL A 184 -29.73 4.03 -8.78
C VAL A 184 -29.03 2.99 -7.87
N PRO A 185 -27.68 2.95 -7.78
CA PRO A 185 -27.00 1.98 -6.90
C PRO A 185 -27.30 2.24 -5.41
N ASN A 186 -27.40 3.51 -5.02
CA ASN A 186 -27.72 3.88 -3.64
C ASN A 186 -29.15 3.46 -3.25
N LEU A 187 -30.11 3.58 -4.17
CA LEU A 187 -31.47 3.11 -3.96
C LEU A 187 -31.54 1.59 -3.79
N TYR A 188 -30.77 0.84 -4.59
CA TYR A 188 -30.65 -0.62 -4.45
C TYR A 188 -30.10 -1.05 -3.08
N HIS A 189 -29.05 -0.38 -2.60
CA HIS A 189 -28.49 -0.67 -1.27
C HIS A 189 -29.48 -0.36 -0.13
N ILE A 190 -30.24 0.73 -0.23
CA ILE A 190 -31.28 1.09 0.75
C ILE A 190 -32.40 0.05 0.77
N VAL A 191 -32.91 -0.34 -0.40
CA VAL A 191 -33.97 -1.37 -0.53
C VAL A 191 -33.50 -2.71 0.03
N ARG A 192 -32.27 -3.13 -0.28
CA ARG A 192 -31.68 -4.37 0.25
C ARG A 192 -31.50 -4.31 1.78
N CYS A 193 -31.11 -3.17 2.33
CA CYS A 193 -31.00 -2.96 3.78
C CYS A 193 -32.36 -3.03 4.48
N LEU A 194 -33.41 -2.46 3.89
CA LEU A 194 -34.77 -2.53 4.43
C LEU A 194 -35.30 -3.98 4.44
N ILE A 195 -35.04 -4.74 3.38
CA ILE A 195 -35.42 -6.16 3.29
C ILE A 195 -34.67 -7.00 4.34
N LYS A 196 -33.36 -6.77 4.51
CA LYS A 196 -32.56 -7.49 5.53
C LYS A 196 -32.96 -7.14 6.97
N LYS A 197 -33.28 -5.87 7.26
CA LYS A 197 -33.76 -5.47 8.59
C LYS A 197 -35.09 -6.14 8.97
N CYS A 198 -35.98 -6.39 8.01
CA CYS A 198 -37.22 -7.14 8.26
C CYS A 198 -36.99 -8.62 8.59
N GLN A 199 -35.85 -9.21 8.22
CA GLN A 199 -35.53 -10.61 8.54
C GLN A 199 -34.86 -10.78 9.92
N GLN A 200 -34.38 -9.70 10.54
CA GLN A 200 -33.56 -9.76 11.76
C GLN A 200 -34.34 -9.54 13.07
N SER A 201 -35.67 -9.37 13.01
CA SER A 201 -36.50 -9.01 14.18
C SER A 201 -37.26 -10.17 14.82
N THR A 202 -36.70 -11.38 14.89
CA THR A 202 -37.28 -12.46 15.70
C THR A 202 -36.20 -13.41 16.24
N ILE A 203 -35.43 -12.95 17.23
CA ILE A 203 -34.67 -13.85 18.11
C ILE A 203 -35.52 -14.05 19.36
N ASN A 204 -36.22 -15.18 19.43
CA ASN A 204 -36.96 -15.59 20.61
C ASN A 204 -35.96 -15.89 21.74
N ARG A 205 -36.09 -15.17 22.85
CA ARG A 205 -35.28 -15.33 24.05
C ARG A 205 -35.78 -16.57 24.81
N ILE A 206 -35.23 -17.73 24.50
CA ILE A 206 -35.44 -18.95 25.29
C ILE A 206 -34.60 -18.82 26.56
N GLU A 207 -35.18 -19.12 27.73
CA GLU A 207 -34.47 -19.17 29.01
C GLU A 207 -33.38 -20.26 28.96
N THR A 208 -32.13 -19.89 29.23
CA THR A 208 -30.96 -20.77 29.10
C THR A 208 -30.25 -21.00 30.42
N ARG A 209 -29.52 -22.13 30.47
CA ARG A 209 -28.45 -22.38 31.44
C ARG A 209 -27.47 -21.19 31.43
N THR A 210 -26.95 -20.85 32.60
CA THR A 210 -25.86 -19.89 32.77
C THR A 210 -24.60 -20.43 32.08
N GLY A 211 -24.16 -19.83 30.97
CA GLY A 211 -22.91 -20.21 30.28
C GLY A 211 -22.99 -20.50 28.77
N ASP A 212 -24.18 -20.46 28.15
CA ASP A 212 -24.31 -20.71 26.71
C ASP A 212 -24.21 -19.42 25.87
N LEU A 213 -23.45 -19.47 24.77
CA LEU A 213 -23.50 -18.48 23.68
C LEU A 213 -24.18 -19.12 22.47
N ARG A 214 -25.26 -18.51 21.99
CA ARG A 214 -26.14 -19.10 20.96
C ARG A 214 -26.25 -18.21 19.74
N ALA A 215 -26.61 -18.83 18.62
CA ALA A 215 -26.80 -18.16 17.35
C ALA A 215 -25.58 -17.31 16.94
N VAL A 216 -24.41 -17.94 16.94
CA VAL A 216 -23.14 -17.34 16.51
C VAL A 216 -22.68 -17.92 15.17
N LEU A 217 -21.92 -17.13 14.41
CA LEU A 217 -21.17 -17.61 13.25
C LEU A 217 -19.70 -17.65 13.66
N PRO A 218 -19.05 -18.82 13.65
CA PRO A 218 -17.66 -18.95 14.02
C PRO A 218 -16.74 -18.48 12.87
N PRO A 219 -15.40 -18.43 13.04
CA PRO A 219 -14.46 -18.21 11.95
C PRO A 219 -14.73 -19.04 10.69
N ASP A 220 -15.16 -20.30 10.83
CA ASP A 220 -15.68 -21.07 9.70
C ASP A 220 -17.03 -20.50 9.23
N GLU A 221 -17.01 -19.74 8.13
CA GLU A 221 -18.22 -19.11 7.59
C GLU A 221 -19.19 -20.11 6.94
N ASP A 222 -18.76 -21.35 6.69
CA ASP A 222 -19.59 -22.42 6.14
C ASP A 222 -20.49 -23.06 7.22
N ALA A 223 -20.28 -22.74 8.50
CA ALA A 223 -21.11 -23.13 9.62
C ALA A 223 -22.47 -22.41 9.64
N GLN A 224 -23.24 -22.53 8.55
CA GLN A 224 -24.59 -22.01 8.38
C GLN A 224 -25.65 -23.09 8.66
N PRO A 225 -26.82 -22.74 9.24
CA PRO A 225 -27.13 -21.45 9.86
C PRO A 225 -26.33 -21.27 11.16
N PHE A 226 -26.53 -20.13 11.84
CA PHE A 226 -25.87 -19.84 13.12
C PHE A 226 -25.88 -21.03 14.09
N LYS A 227 -24.73 -21.28 14.71
CA LYS A 227 -24.46 -22.40 15.60
C LYS A 227 -24.49 -21.98 17.07
N ASN A 228 -24.58 -22.95 17.95
CA ASN A 228 -24.49 -22.72 19.40
C ASN A 228 -23.13 -23.17 19.91
N ASN A 229 -22.61 -22.41 20.87
CA ASN A 229 -21.38 -22.72 21.59
C ASN A 229 -20.19 -22.97 20.65
N SER A 230 -20.00 -22.07 19.68
CA SER A 230 -18.76 -22.03 18.89
C SER A 230 -17.58 -21.92 19.83
N ILE A 231 -16.65 -22.85 19.67
CA ILE A 231 -15.54 -22.97 20.60
C ILE A 231 -14.63 -21.73 20.57
N TYR A 232 -14.30 -21.24 19.37
CA TYR A 232 -13.52 -20.03 19.18
C TYR A 232 -14.21 -18.80 19.77
N THR A 233 -15.51 -18.65 19.53
CA THR A 233 -16.31 -17.53 20.04
C THR A 233 -16.36 -17.54 21.56
N ASN A 234 -16.56 -18.72 22.16
CA ASN A 234 -16.60 -18.90 23.61
C ASN A 234 -15.24 -18.61 24.25
N ALA A 235 -14.14 -19.06 23.64
CA ALA A 235 -12.79 -18.77 24.14
C ALA A 235 -12.49 -17.28 24.15
N ILE A 236 -12.76 -16.58 23.03
CA ILE A 236 -12.57 -15.13 22.96
C ILE A 236 -13.44 -14.39 23.98
N ALA A 237 -14.70 -14.81 24.16
CA ALA A 237 -15.57 -14.20 25.15
C ALA A 237 -15.01 -14.38 26.57
N SER A 238 -14.49 -15.57 26.89
CA SER A 238 -13.83 -15.84 28.18
C SER A 238 -12.59 -14.97 28.37
N LEU A 239 -11.66 -14.99 27.41
CA LEU A 239 -10.42 -14.21 27.45
C LEU A 239 -10.68 -12.70 27.56
N SER A 240 -11.71 -12.19 26.87
CA SER A 240 -12.09 -10.78 26.93
C SER A 240 -12.55 -10.37 28.33
N ILE A 241 -13.30 -11.23 29.03
CA ILE A 241 -13.74 -10.98 30.40
C ILE A 241 -12.57 -11.10 31.38
N GLN A 242 -11.71 -12.11 31.21
CA GLN A 242 -10.51 -12.28 32.04
C GLN A 242 -9.56 -11.08 31.89
N LEU A 243 -9.39 -10.56 30.67
CA LEU A 243 -8.64 -9.33 30.43
C LEU A 243 -9.25 -8.15 31.18
N ALA A 244 -10.58 -7.99 31.15
CA ALA A 244 -11.25 -6.94 31.90
C ALA A 244 -10.99 -7.04 33.41
N HIS A 245 -10.94 -8.26 33.95
CA HIS A 245 -10.55 -8.50 35.34
C HIS A 245 -9.10 -8.09 35.62
N ASN A 246 -8.14 -8.50 34.78
CA ASN A 246 -6.73 -8.14 34.95
C ASN A 246 -6.52 -6.61 34.90
N VAL A 247 -7.21 -5.93 33.97
CA VAL A 247 -7.20 -4.46 33.89
C VAL A 247 -7.85 -3.81 35.12
N SER A 248 -8.88 -4.45 35.69
CA SER A 248 -9.54 -3.97 36.92
C SER A 248 -8.57 -3.93 38.10
N CYS A 249 -7.71 -4.94 38.23
CA CYS A 249 -6.66 -5.00 39.24
C CYS A 249 -5.61 -3.88 39.06
N ILE A 250 -5.18 -3.62 37.82
CA ILE A 250 -4.18 -2.58 37.51
C ILE A 250 -4.75 -1.18 37.72
N THR A 251 -6.01 -0.96 37.34
CA THR A 251 -6.65 0.38 37.40
C THR A 251 -7.37 0.65 38.72
N ASN A 252 -7.38 -0.32 39.63
CA ASN A 252 -8.14 -0.31 40.89
C ASN A 252 -9.63 0.00 40.68
N LYS A 253 -10.19 -0.48 39.56
CA LYS A 253 -11.61 -0.39 39.23
C LYS A 253 -12.30 -1.71 39.59
N THR A 254 -13.58 -1.65 39.92
CA THR A 254 -14.35 -2.86 40.21
C THR A 254 -15.06 -3.37 38.96
N ILE A 255 -15.11 -4.70 38.80
CA ILE A 255 -15.95 -5.37 37.81
C ILE A 255 -17.01 -6.21 38.52
N PRO A 256 -18.18 -6.46 37.91
CA PRO A 256 -19.18 -7.35 38.51
C PRO A 256 -18.63 -8.77 38.68
N SER A 257 -18.75 -9.36 39.87
CA SER A 257 -18.25 -10.71 40.17
C SER A 257 -18.81 -11.78 39.22
N LYS A 258 -20.08 -11.60 38.82
CA LYS A 258 -20.79 -12.47 37.87
C LYS A 258 -20.07 -12.62 36.52
N TRP A 259 -19.24 -11.66 36.13
CA TRP A 259 -18.52 -11.74 34.86
C TRP A 259 -17.51 -12.89 34.85
N LEU A 260 -16.72 -13.03 35.92
CA LEU A 260 -15.79 -14.14 36.06
C LEU A 260 -16.53 -15.47 36.11
N ASP A 261 -17.65 -15.53 36.85
CA ASP A 261 -18.49 -16.73 36.88
C ASP A 261 -18.98 -17.11 35.48
N ILE A 262 -19.33 -16.14 34.62
CA ILE A 262 -19.70 -16.42 33.23
C ILE A 262 -18.49 -16.95 32.47
N ALA A 263 -17.34 -16.28 32.55
CA ALA A 263 -16.14 -16.63 31.79
C ALA A 263 -15.63 -18.05 32.09
N TYR A 264 -15.70 -18.48 33.36
CA TYR A 264 -15.29 -19.82 33.78
C TYR A 264 -16.32 -20.92 33.49
N ASN A 265 -17.60 -20.56 33.28
CA ASN A 265 -18.67 -21.51 33.00
C ASN A 265 -19.11 -21.52 31.53
N LEU A 266 -18.38 -20.85 30.63
CA LEU A 266 -18.62 -20.99 29.19
C LEU A 266 -18.39 -22.43 28.75
N TYR A 267 -19.30 -22.95 27.94
CA TYR A 267 -19.23 -24.33 27.47
C TYR A 267 -18.22 -24.49 26.32
N PHE A 268 -17.35 -25.50 26.41
CA PHE A 268 -16.41 -25.87 25.35
C PHE A 268 -16.74 -27.29 24.89
N PRO A 269 -17.34 -27.46 23.69
CA PRO A 269 -17.67 -28.77 23.15
C PRO A 269 -16.41 -29.64 22.97
N PHE A 270 -16.36 -30.81 23.62
CA PHE A 270 -15.21 -31.70 23.60
C PHE A 270 -15.64 -33.16 23.43
N ASP A 271 -15.08 -33.84 22.44
CA ASP A 271 -15.27 -35.27 22.24
C ASP A 271 -14.23 -36.05 23.03
N ASN A 272 -14.68 -36.72 24.10
CA ASN A 272 -13.82 -37.50 24.97
C ASN A 272 -13.30 -38.80 24.32
N SER A 273 -13.90 -39.25 23.21
CA SER A 273 -13.50 -40.47 22.50
C SER A 273 -12.28 -40.23 21.61
N THR A 274 -12.27 -39.14 20.86
CA THR A 274 -11.14 -38.72 20.01
C THR A 274 -10.17 -37.78 20.73
N LYS A 275 -10.55 -37.29 21.92
CA LYS A 275 -9.84 -36.25 22.66
C LYS A 275 -9.62 -34.99 21.80
N THR A 276 -10.69 -34.55 21.15
CA THR A 276 -10.70 -33.45 20.19
C THR A 276 -11.76 -32.44 20.59
N TYR A 277 -11.46 -31.16 20.44
CA TYR A 277 -12.46 -30.12 20.56
C TYR A 277 -13.40 -30.11 19.34
N LEU A 278 -14.70 -29.97 19.59
CA LEU A 278 -15.69 -29.81 18.54
C LEU A 278 -15.86 -28.31 18.25
N GLU A 279 -15.96 -27.93 16.98
CA GLU A 279 -16.06 -26.53 16.57
C GLU A 279 -17.28 -25.84 17.17
N TYR A 280 -18.39 -26.57 17.28
CA TYR A 280 -19.63 -26.17 17.93
C TYR A 280 -20.35 -27.42 18.48
N GLU A 281 -21.41 -27.22 19.29
CA GLU A 281 -22.05 -28.27 20.10
C GLU A 281 -22.51 -29.51 19.34
N ASP A 282 -22.97 -29.36 18.10
CA ASP A 282 -23.46 -30.42 17.21
C ASP A 282 -22.54 -30.69 16.01
N PHE A 283 -21.25 -30.37 16.11
CA PHE A 283 -20.28 -30.59 15.02
C PHE A 283 -20.03 -32.09 14.78
N ASP A 284 -20.06 -32.50 13.51
CA ASP A 284 -19.76 -33.87 13.09
C ASP A 284 -18.39 -33.94 12.40
N LEU A 285 -17.41 -34.50 13.12
CA LEU A 285 -16.02 -34.70 12.68
C LEU A 285 -15.87 -35.58 11.43
N LYS A 286 -16.89 -36.35 11.02
CA LYS A 286 -16.77 -37.29 9.89
C LYS A 286 -17.36 -36.79 8.59
N HIS A 287 -18.35 -35.92 8.68
CA HIS A 287 -19.19 -35.54 7.54
C HIS A 287 -19.20 -34.04 7.25
N THR A 288 -18.63 -33.23 8.15
CA THR A 288 -18.60 -31.77 8.00
C THR A 288 -17.26 -31.32 7.42
N THR A 289 -17.30 -30.48 6.40
CA THR A 289 -16.12 -29.80 5.86
C THR A 289 -16.12 -28.36 6.33
N ILE A 290 -14.94 -27.79 6.56
CA ILE A 290 -14.77 -26.42 7.03
C ILE A 290 -14.04 -25.56 5.99
N LYS A 291 -14.36 -24.28 5.93
CA LYS A 291 -13.77 -23.34 4.98
C LYS A 291 -12.34 -22.94 5.35
N GLN A 292 -12.10 -22.72 6.65
CA GLN A 292 -10.85 -22.16 7.17
C GLN A 292 -10.63 -22.53 8.64
N ALA A 293 -9.45 -22.21 9.16
CA ALA A 293 -9.08 -22.46 10.56
C ALA A 293 -10.12 -21.93 11.57
N ASP A 294 -10.57 -22.80 12.47
CA ASP A 294 -11.47 -22.45 13.58
C ASP A 294 -10.95 -23.02 14.91
N VAL A 295 -11.13 -24.32 15.14
CA VAL A 295 -10.63 -25.01 16.35
C VAL A 295 -9.12 -24.87 16.48
N VAL A 296 -8.39 -24.97 15.36
CA VAL A 296 -6.93 -24.86 15.36
C VAL A 296 -6.42 -23.48 15.78
N LEU A 297 -7.28 -22.44 15.77
CA LEU A 297 -6.96 -21.11 16.29
C LEU A 297 -6.85 -21.05 17.82
N PHE A 298 -7.27 -22.11 18.52
CA PHE A 298 -7.07 -22.23 19.96
C PHE A 298 -5.59 -22.12 20.36
N GLY A 299 -4.67 -22.77 19.61
CA GLY A 299 -3.24 -22.69 19.95
C GLY A 299 -2.63 -21.36 19.57
N LEU A 300 -2.98 -20.80 18.40
CA LEU A 300 -2.60 -19.45 18.00
C LEU A 300 -3.71 -18.85 17.12
N PRO A 301 -4.19 -17.62 17.39
CA PRO A 301 -3.65 -16.62 18.30
C PRO A 301 -4.11 -16.72 19.75
N LEU A 302 -5.06 -17.62 20.08
CA LEU A 302 -5.67 -17.59 21.43
C LEU A 302 -4.75 -18.12 22.53
N MET A 303 -3.78 -18.99 22.20
CA MET A 303 -2.90 -19.66 23.17
C MET A 303 -3.68 -20.25 24.34
N TRP A 304 -4.84 -20.84 24.03
CA TRP A 304 -5.72 -21.46 25.01
C TRP A 304 -5.01 -22.65 25.66
N PRO A 305 -5.03 -22.78 27.00
CA PRO A 305 -4.36 -23.89 27.67
C PRO A 305 -4.94 -25.23 27.22
N MET A 306 -4.09 -26.08 26.64
CA MET A 306 -4.45 -27.43 26.22
C MET A 306 -3.25 -28.36 26.30
N ASN A 307 -3.53 -29.66 26.39
CA ASN A 307 -2.47 -30.68 26.36
C ASN A 307 -1.98 -30.89 24.93
N ASP A 308 -0.69 -31.21 24.78
CA ASP A 308 -0.06 -31.50 23.47
C ASP A 308 -0.79 -32.61 22.70
N GLU A 309 -1.30 -33.63 23.40
CA GLU A 309 -2.11 -34.70 22.79
C GLU A 309 -3.40 -34.15 22.17
N VAL A 310 -4.11 -33.27 22.87
CA VAL A 310 -5.34 -32.65 22.36
C VAL A 310 -5.00 -31.71 21.20
N ARG A 311 -3.93 -30.91 21.32
CA ARG A 311 -3.45 -30.03 20.26
C ARG A 311 -3.15 -30.81 18.99
N GLN A 312 -2.48 -31.95 19.11
CA GLN A 312 -2.16 -32.83 17.99
C GLN A 312 -3.42 -33.42 17.36
N ASN A 313 -4.34 -33.93 18.19
CA ASN A 313 -5.59 -34.52 17.72
C ASN A 313 -6.47 -33.49 16.99
N ASP A 314 -6.55 -32.26 17.49
CA ASP A 314 -7.26 -31.17 16.82
C ASP A 314 -6.66 -30.87 15.44
N LEU A 315 -5.34 -30.72 15.35
CA LEU A 315 -4.67 -30.46 14.08
C LEU A 315 -4.90 -31.61 13.07
N LEU A 316 -4.79 -32.87 13.52
CA LEU A 316 -4.98 -34.03 12.66
C LEU A 316 -6.43 -34.25 12.25
N ALA A 317 -7.39 -33.92 13.13
CA ALA A 317 -8.81 -34.07 12.84
C ALA A 317 -9.32 -33.03 11.84
N TYR A 318 -8.92 -31.76 11.98
CA TYR A 318 -9.48 -30.67 11.16
C TYR A 318 -8.73 -30.42 9.84
N GLU A 319 -7.46 -30.82 9.73
CA GLU A 319 -6.69 -30.67 8.48
C GLU A 319 -7.40 -31.30 7.27
N PRO A 320 -7.86 -32.58 7.29
CA PRO A 320 -8.54 -33.18 6.15
C PRO A 320 -9.97 -32.64 5.92
N LEU A 321 -10.58 -32.03 6.93
CA LEU A 321 -11.92 -31.42 6.82
C LEU A 321 -11.86 -30.02 6.17
N THR A 322 -10.69 -29.39 6.20
CA THR A 322 -10.47 -28.07 5.62
C THR A 322 -10.44 -28.12 4.10
N HIS A 323 -11.25 -27.27 3.45
CA HIS A 323 -11.35 -27.19 1.98
C HIS A 323 -9.98 -27.01 1.32
N ALA A 324 -9.77 -27.68 0.17
CA ALA A 324 -8.51 -27.59 -0.56
C ALA A 324 -8.24 -26.17 -1.10
N ASP A 325 -9.30 -25.45 -1.48
CA ASP A 325 -9.36 -24.05 -1.89
C ASP A 325 -9.67 -23.08 -0.73
N GLY A 326 -9.60 -23.57 0.51
CA GLY A 326 -9.75 -22.79 1.73
C GLY A 326 -8.72 -21.66 1.83
N ALA A 327 -9.00 -20.67 2.69
CA ALA A 327 -8.20 -19.45 2.75
C ALA A 327 -6.73 -19.72 3.13
N ALA A 328 -5.80 -19.04 2.44
CA ALA A 328 -4.34 -19.19 2.59
C ALA A 328 -3.88 -19.13 4.06
N MET A 329 -4.49 -18.24 4.84
CA MET A 329 -4.27 -18.01 6.27
C MET A 329 -4.32 -19.29 7.13
N THR A 330 -5.18 -20.23 6.74
CA THR A 330 -5.42 -21.46 7.47
C THR A 330 -4.15 -22.28 7.61
N TRP A 331 -3.41 -22.45 6.51
CA TRP A 331 -2.26 -23.35 6.45
C TRP A 331 -1.06 -22.85 7.26
N SER A 332 -0.91 -21.53 7.42
CA SER A 332 0.09 -20.95 8.32
C SER A 332 -0.19 -21.30 9.78
N ILE A 333 -1.45 -21.29 10.22
CA ILE A 333 -1.82 -21.67 11.59
C ILE A 333 -1.56 -23.16 11.84
N TYR A 334 -1.88 -24.04 10.88
CA TYR A 334 -1.51 -25.44 10.99
C TYR A 334 0.01 -25.64 11.03
N SER A 335 0.76 -24.93 10.18
CA SER A 335 2.23 -24.98 10.17
C SER A 335 2.79 -24.67 11.55
N ILE A 336 2.35 -23.56 12.17
CA ILE A 336 2.76 -23.17 13.53
C ILE A 336 2.40 -24.25 14.55
N GLY A 337 1.19 -24.81 14.47
CA GLY A 337 0.74 -25.86 15.38
C GLY A 337 1.57 -27.14 15.30
N PHE A 338 1.93 -27.60 14.09
CA PHE A 338 2.80 -28.76 13.92
C PHE A 338 4.25 -28.46 14.30
N THR A 339 4.75 -27.25 14.03
CA THR A 339 6.08 -26.82 14.49
C THR A 339 6.16 -26.93 16.01
N GLU A 340 5.16 -26.40 16.74
CA GLU A 340 5.11 -26.42 18.21
C GLU A 340 5.12 -27.83 18.81
N LEU A 341 4.56 -28.82 18.08
CA LEU A 341 4.56 -30.22 18.47
C LEU A 341 5.81 -31.00 18.02
N GLY A 342 6.73 -30.35 17.30
CA GLY A 342 7.94 -30.98 16.75
C GLY A 342 7.73 -31.80 15.48
N ASP A 343 6.55 -31.75 14.83
CA ASP A 343 6.32 -32.38 13.52
C ASP A 343 6.73 -31.42 12.39
N LEU A 344 8.04 -31.30 12.22
CA LEU A 344 8.68 -30.29 11.39
C LEU A 344 8.47 -30.52 9.88
N ASP A 345 8.44 -31.78 9.45
CA ASP A 345 8.21 -32.14 8.05
C ASP A 345 6.82 -31.71 7.59
N LYS A 346 5.81 -31.96 8.43
CA LYS A 346 4.44 -31.56 8.16
C LYS A 346 4.27 -30.04 8.26
N ALA A 347 4.92 -29.41 9.23
CA ALA A 347 4.94 -27.96 9.34
C ALA A 347 5.48 -27.28 8.07
N ASP A 348 6.56 -27.80 7.48
CA ASP A 348 7.17 -27.28 6.25
C ASP A 348 6.29 -27.48 5.01
N GLN A 349 5.60 -28.62 4.93
CA GLN A 349 4.64 -28.88 3.87
C GLN A 349 3.51 -27.84 3.91
N LEU A 350 2.97 -27.58 5.10
CA LEU A 350 1.85 -26.66 5.29
C LEU A 350 2.29 -25.19 5.20
N PHE A 351 3.52 -24.88 5.60
CA PHE A 351 4.12 -23.56 5.37
C PHE A 351 4.21 -23.24 3.87
N ARG A 352 4.75 -24.16 3.05
CA ARG A 352 4.79 -23.95 1.59
C ARG A 352 3.39 -23.81 1.00
N ARG A 353 2.45 -24.63 1.47
CA ARG A 353 1.03 -24.55 1.06
C ARG A 353 0.40 -23.20 1.37
N SER A 354 0.84 -22.48 2.40
CA SER A 354 0.23 -21.20 2.78
C SER A 354 0.52 -20.05 1.82
N TYR A 355 1.64 -20.08 1.09
CA TYR A 355 2.02 -18.96 0.21
C TYR A 355 2.31 -19.35 -1.25
N GLU A 356 2.79 -20.56 -1.54
CA GLU A 356 3.35 -20.92 -2.86
C GLU A 356 2.31 -20.83 -3.97
N SER A 357 1.09 -21.34 -3.73
CA SER A 357 -0.02 -21.25 -4.69
C SER A 357 -0.63 -19.85 -4.79
N TYR A 358 -0.31 -18.94 -3.88
CA TYR A 358 -0.88 -17.59 -3.80
C TYR A 358 0.08 -16.52 -4.31
N ALA A 359 1.40 -16.76 -4.29
CA ALA A 359 2.40 -15.86 -4.82
C ALA A 359 2.26 -15.67 -6.34
N ARG A 360 2.33 -14.43 -6.81
CA ARG A 360 2.24 -14.09 -8.25
C ARG A 360 3.46 -13.29 -8.71
N PRO A 361 4.11 -13.70 -9.82
CA PRO A 361 5.17 -12.90 -10.43
C PRO A 361 4.62 -11.60 -11.04
N PRO A 362 5.46 -10.58 -11.28
CA PRO A 362 6.92 -10.57 -11.05
C PRO A 362 7.32 -10.17 -9.63
N PHE A 363 6.38 -9.71 -8.81
CA PHE A 363 6.67 -9.12 -7.50
C PHE A 363 6.49 -10.10 -6.33
N ASN A 364 6.15 -11.36 -6.61
CA ASN A 364 5.79 -12.39 -5.62
C ASN A 364 4.72 -11.90 -4.63
N THR A 365 3.74 -11.13 -5.12
CA THR A 365 2.62 -10.65 -4.32
C THR A 365 1.64 -11.80 -4.10
N GLU A 366 1.23 -12.03 -2.85
CA GLU A 366 0.20 -13.00 -2.55
C GLU A 366 -1.19 -12.51 -3.00
N THR A 367 -1.95 -13.38 -3.66
CA THR A 367 -3.32 -13.09 -4.10
C THR A 367 -4.24 -14.29 -3.92
N GLN A 368 -5.44 -14.06 -3.39
CA GLN A 368 -6.46 -15.08 -3.19
C GLN A 368 -7.49 -15.15 -4.35
N SER A 369 -7.66 -14.06 -5.11
CA SER A 369 -8.69 -13.96 -6.16
C SER A 369 -8.34 -14.70 -7.45
N GLY A 370 -7.10 -15.16 -7.59
CA GLY A 370 -6.58 -15.78 -8.82
C GLY A 370 -6.47 -14.84 -10.02
N VAL A 371 -6.92 -13.58 -9.92
CA VAL A 371 -6.92 -12.60 -11.02
C VAL A 371 -6.12 -11.36 -10.64
N GLY A 372 -5.00 -11.16 -11.32
CA GLY A 372 -4.11 -10.02 -11.11
C GLY A 372 -3.15 -10.20 -9.92
N ALA A 373 -2.48 -9.12 -9.54
CA ALA A 373 -1.54 -9.04 -8.43
C ALA A 373 -2.13 -8.14 -7.32
N VAL A 374 -3.33 -8.47 -6.86
CA VAL A 374 -3.97 -7.74 -5.74
C VAL A 374 -3.41 -8.31 -4.45
N ASN A 375 -2.75 -7.47 -3.65
CA ASN A 375 -2.14 -7.86 -2.39
C ASN A 375 -3.18 -8.39 -1.40
N PHE A 376 -3.04 -9.66 -1.04
CA PHE A 376 -3.75 -10.27 0.07
C PHE A 376 -2.96 -10.06 1.36
N ILE A 377 -3.20 -8.94 2.03
CA ILE A 377 -2.41 -8.51 3.21
C ILE A 377 -2.50 -9.52 4.35
N THR A 378 -3.66 -10.16 4.54
CA THR A 378 -3.84 -11.20 5.55
C THR A 378 -2.87 -12.35 5.32
N GLY A 379 -2.76 -12.88 4.10
CA GLY A 379 -1.83 -13.96 3.77
C GLY A 379 -0.37 -13.58 4.04
N VAL A 380 0.05 -12.36 3.68
CA VAL A 380 1.40 -11.85 3.99
C VAL A 380 1.63 -11.78 5.51
N GLY A 381 0.60 -11.36 6.26
CA GLY A 381 0.63 -11.37 7.72
C GLY A 381 0.79 -12.78 8.28
N ASP A 382 0.08 -13.76 7.72
CA ASP A 382 0.13 -15.14 8.18
C ASP A 382 1.42 -15.86 7.79
N PHE A 383 2.00 -15.54 6.63
CA PHE A 383 3.35 -15.96 6.28
C PHE A 383 4.33 -15.48 7.37
N LEU A 384 4.25 -14.20 7.75
CA LEU A 384 5.10 -13.64 8.79
C LEU A 384 4.83 -14.28 10.17
N GLN A 385 3.58 -14.60 10.49
CA GLN A 385 3.23 -15.34 11.71
C GLN A 385 3.85 -16.73 11.73
N ALA A 386 3.83 -17.48 10.62
CA ALA A 386 4.48 -18.78 10.53
C ALA A 386 6.01 -18.69 10.73
N VAL A 387 6.63 -17.62 10.23
CA VAL A 387 8.06 -17.37 10.46
C VAL A 387 8.34 -17.01 11.93
N LEU A 388 7.60 -16.06 12.52
CA LEU A 388 7.84 -15.57 13.89
C LEU A 388 7.44 -16.59 14.96
N PHE A 389 6.21 -17.09 14.88
CA PHE A 389 5.59 -17.93 15.89
C PHE A 389 5.75 -19.43 15.57
N GLY A 390 5.99 -19.81 14.31
CA GLY A 390 6.41 -21.18 13.97
C GLY A 390 7.91 -21.33 14.17
N TYR A 391 8.69 -21.05 13.12
CA TYR A 391 10.14 -21.27 13.11
C TYR A 391 10.91 -20.50 14.19
N GLY A 392 10.48 -19.26 14.48
CA GLY A 392 11.07 -18.45 15.55
C GLY A 392 10.74 -18.93 16.95
N GLY A 393 9.69 -19.76 17.12
CA GLY A 393 9.25 -20.26 18.42
C GLY A 393 8.88 -19.15 19.42
N ILE A 394 8.50 -17.97 18.94
CA ILE A 394 8.18 -16.82 19.79
C ILE A 394 6.76 -16.97 20.33
N ARG A 395 6.51 -16.66 21.60
CA ARG A 395 5.15 -16.50 22.16
C ARG A 395 5.10 -15.25 23.03
N LEU A 396 4.06 -14.43 22.83
CA LEU A 396 3.82 -13.25 23.66
C LEU A 396 2.63 -13.51 24.57
N LYS A 397 2.89 -13.70 25.86
CA LYS A 397 1.87 -13.86 26.90
C LYS A 397 1.69 -12.55 27.67
N LEU A 398 0.70 -12.51 28.56
CA LEU A 398 0.36 -11.29 29.30
C LEU A 398 1.52 -10.76 30.16
N SER A 399 2.29 -11.65 30.79
CA SER A 399 3.36 -11.32 31.73
C SER A 399 4.76 -11.60 31.19
N GLU A 400 4.89 -12.29 30.07
CA GLU A 400 6.15 -12.86 29.62
C GLU A 400 6.25 -12.99 28.10
N LEU A 401 7.48 -12.96 27.62
CA LEU A 401 7.88 -13.24 26.25
C LEU A 401 8.68 -14.53 26.24
N GLU A 402 8.24 -15.53 25.48
CA GLU A 402 8.87 -16.83 25.43
C GLU A 402 9.54 -17.08 24.08
N PHE A 403 10.63 -17.85 24.12
CA PHE A 403 11.33 -18.37 22.96
C PHE A 403 11.55 -19.87 23.13
N LYS A 404 11.08 -20.66 22.16
CA LYS A 404 11.30 -22.11 22.09
C LYS A 404 11.46 -22.53 20.62
N PRO A 405 12.57 -22.14 19.95
CA PRO A 405 12.81 -22.53 18.56
C PRO A 405 13.23 -24.00 18.46
N HIS A 406 12.76 -24.68 17.41
CA HIS A 406 13.11 -26.07 17.10
C HIS A 406 14.36 -26.24 16.22
N GLY A 407 15.02 -25.13 15.83
CA GLY A 407 16.25 -25.15 15.02
C GLY A 407 16.07 -25.64 13.57
N HIS A 408 14.86 -26.07 13.24
CA HIS A 408 14.42 -26.30 11.87
C HIS A 408 14.16 -24.95 11.20
N LEU A 409 14.79 -24.71 10.06
CA LEU A 409 14.73 -23.42 9.36
C LEU A 409 14.02 -23.58 8.02
N PRO A 410 13.31 -22.54 7.54
CA PRO A 410 12.53 -22.64 6.31
C PRO A 410 13.43 -22.88 5.08
N GLY A 411 13.11 -23.93 4.31
CA GLY A 411 13.75 -24.23 3.04
C GLY A 411 15.21 -24.67 3.20
N GLN A 412 16.14 -23.92 2.62
CA GLN A 412 17.59 -24.20 2.67
C GLN A 412 18.34 -23.20 3.56
N ALA A 413 17.63 -22.43 4.38
CA ALA A 413 18.24 -21.45 5.25
C ALA A 413 19.12 -22.14 6.30
N THR A 414 20.32 -21.61 6.52
CA THR A 414 21.26 -22.09 7.55
C THR A 414 21.19 -21.27 8.83
N LYS A 415 20.59 -20.08 8.76
CA LYS A 415 20.48 -19.13 9.87
C LYS A 415 19.25 -18.25 9.67
N LEU A 416 18.50 -18.02 10.74
CA LEU A 416 17.37 -17.10 10.78
C LEU A 416 17.65 -16.01 11.80
N ILE A 417 17.46 -14.74 11.41
CA ILE A 417 17.75 -13.60 12.26
C ILE A 417 16.55 -12.66 12.28
N PHE A 418 16.03 -12.41 13.47
CA PHE A 418 15.02 -11.39 13.74
C PHE A 418 15.69 -10.20 14.39
N HIS A 419 15.59 -9.05 13.74
CA HIS A 419 16.14 -7.80 14.26
C HIS A 419 15.05 -6.94 14.90
N GLY A 420 15.38 -6.35 16.04
CA GLY A 420 14.58 -5.29 16.64
C GLY A 420 13.25 -5.74 17.23
N ILE A 421 13.19 -6.93 17.84
CA ILE A 421 12.05 -7.38 18.64
C ILE A 421 11.94 -6.45 19.85
N LYS A 422 10.85 -5.70 19.94
CA LYS A 422 10.63 -4.73 21.01
C LYS A 422 9.75 -5.32 22.10
N TYR A 423 10.26 -5.38 23.32
CA TYR A 423 9.51 -5.88 24.47
C TYR A 423 9.80 -5.06 25.72
N GLN A 424 8.76 -4.47 26.33
CA GLN A 424 8.85 -3.72 27.59
C GLN A 424 9.97 -2.64 27.61
N GLY A 425 10.25 -2.02 26.47
CA GLY A 425 11.29 -1.00 26.32
C GLY A 425 12.68 -1.52 25.93
N PHE A 426 12.90 -2.83 25.94
CA PHE A 426 14.10 -3.47 25.42
C PHE A 426 13.97 -3.78 23.93
N VAL A 427 15.09 -3.76 23.22
CA VAL A 427 15.21 -4.13 21.82
C VAL A 427 16.13 -5.35 21.72
N LEU A 428 15.55 -6.47 21.30
CA LEU A 428 16.20 -7.78 21.23
C LEU A 428 16.39 -8.21 19.79
N ASP A 429 17.54 -8.80 19.50
CA ASP A 429 17.80 -9.52 18.26
C ASP A 429 17.84 -11.01 18.56
N LEU A 430 17.04 -11.80 17.86
CA LEU A 430 17.01 -13.26 17.97
C LEU A 430 17.72 -13.86 16.76
N THR A 431 18.72 -14.69 17.02
CA THR A 431 19.45 -15.44 16.01
C THR A 431 19.24 -16.92 16.25
N ILE A 432 18.83 -17.67 15.24
CA ILE A 432 18.58 -19.11 15.33
C ILE A 432 19.42 -19.81 14.26
N ASP A 433 20.13 -20.87 14.67
CA ASP A 433 20.70 -21.87 13.78
C ASP A 433 20.15 -23.26 14.12
N ASN A 434 20.75 -24.33 13.57
CA ASN A 434 20.27 -25.70 13.76
C ASN A 434 20.70 -26.36 15.09
N LYS A 435 21.47 -25.67 15.94
CA LYS A 435 22.01 -26.19 17.20
C LYS A 435 21.73 -25.29 18.39
N ILE A 436 21.81 -23.98 18.17
CA ILE A 436 21.63 -22.96 19.20
C ILE A 436 20.73 -21.83 18.70
N TYR A 437 20.16 -21.11 19.67
CA TYR A 437 19.63 -19.77 19.45
C TYR A 437 20.29 -18.78 20.39
N GLU A 438 20.39 -17.54 19.95
CA GLU A 438 21.05 -16.45 20.66
C GLU A 438 20.12 -15.24 20.74
N ILE A 439 20.00 -14.68 21.94
CA ILE A 439 19.33 -13.41 22.20
C ILE A 439 20.41 -12.36 22.47
N PHE A 440 20.40 -11.30 21.65
CA PHE A 440 21.25 -10.13 21.86
C PHE A 440 20.41 -8.92 22.25
N VAL A 441 20.75 -8.29 23.38
CA VAL A 441 20.06 -7.09 23.88
C VAL A 441 20.73 -5.86 23.30
N SER A 442 20.16 -5.30 22.24
CA SER A 442 20.79 -4.20 21.49
C SER A 442 20.69 -2.85 22.21
N SER A 443 19.54 -2.54 22.82
CA SER A 443 19.32 -1.27 23.51
C SER A 443 18.11 -1.35 24.44
N GLN A 444 18.03 -0.39 25.37
CA GLN A 444 16.89 -0.17 26.24
C GLN A 444 16.46 1.29 26.10
N ASN A 445 15.15 1.53 26.00
CA ASN A 445 14.62 2.88 25.96
C ASN A 445 14.63 3.47 27.39
N ASN A 446 15.44 4.50 27.62
CA ASN A 446 15.75 5.08 28.93
C ASN A 446 14.55 5.66 29.71
N ASN A 447 13.36 5.71 29.13
CA ASN A 447 12.20 6.33 29.77
C ASN A 447 11.53 5.46 30.86
N ASN A 448 11.79 4.14 30.91
CA ASN A 448 11.13 3.24 31.85
C ASN A 448 12.15 2.41 32.66
N SER A 449 12.12 2.54 33.99
CA SER A 449 12.91 1.78 34.96
C SER A 449 12.37 0.35 35.17
N ILE A 450 12.13 -0.40 34.09
CA ILE A 450 11.64 -1.78 34.17
C ILE A 450 12.84 -2.71 34.05
N SER A 451 13.02 -3.57 35.03
CA SER A 451 14.00 -4.66 35.01
C SER A 451 13.36 -5.93 34.46
N LEU A 452 13.99 -6.53 33.46
CA LEU A 452 13.60 -7.84 32.95
C LEU A 452 14.53 -8.90 33.53
N ILE A 453 13.96 -10.07 33.82
CA ILE A 453 14.69 -11.29 34.14
C ILE A 453 14.50 -12.28 33.00
N TYR A 454 15.53 -13.05 32.72
CA TYR A 454 15.43 -14.23 31.87
C TYR A 454 15.46 -15.48 32.75
N GLU A 455 14.71 -16.50 32.34
CA GLU A 455 14.62 -17.81 32.98
C GLU A 455 14.80 -18.86 31.89
N HIS A 456 15.77 -19.75 32.11
CA HIS A 456 16.11 -20.85 31.22
C HIS A 456 16.49 -22.06 32.06
N GLU A 457 15.63 -23.09 32.05
CA GLU A 457 15.75 -24.26 32.91
C GLU A 457 15.93 -23.84 34.40
N ASP A 458 17.04 -24.18 35.04
CA ASP A 458 17.37 -23.82 36.42
C ASP A 458 18.11 -22.47 36.55
N HIS A 459 18.47 -21.84 35.43
CA HIS A 459 19.24 -20.61 35.39
C HIS A 459 18.31 -19.40 35.22
N HIS A 460 18.56 -18.37 36.01
CA HIS A 460 17.88 -17.09 35.87
C HIS A 460 18.84 -15.94 36.11
N GLY A 461 18.59 -14.81 35.46
CA GLY A 461 19.44 -13.64 35.58
C GLY A 461 18.71 -12.36 35.18
N LEU A 462 19.29 -11.22 35.56
CA LEU A 462 18.86 -9.93 35.06
C LEU A 462 19.26 -9.80 33.59
N LEU A 463 18.41 -9.17 32.78
CA LEU A 463 18.70 -8.87 31.38
C LEU A 463 19.25 -7.45 31.26
N GLU A 464 20.50 -7.31 30.82
CA GLU A 464 21.21 -6.04 30.65
C GLU A 464 21.50 -5.70 29.19
N VAL A 465 21.73 -4.42 28.89
CA VAL A 465 22.08 -3.97 27.53
C VAL A 465 23.47 -4.48 27.17
N ASN A 466 23.59 -5.00 25.94
CA ASN A 466 24.74 -5.73 25.38
C ASN A 466 24.88 -7.18 25.86
N ASP A 467 23.93 -7.71 26.63
CA ASP A 467 23.91 -9.14 26.93
C ASP A 467 23.75 -9.95 25.65
N ARG A 468 24.48 -11.07 25.62
CA ARG A 468 24.43 -12.07 24.56
C ARG A 468 24.24 -13.42 25.20
N LEU A 469 22.99 -13.88 25.20
CA LEU A 469 22.58 -15.13 25.83
C LEU A 469 22.45 -16.20 24.75
N SER A 470 23.12 -17.34 24.92
CA SER A 470 23.12 -18.44 23.94
C SER A 470 22.61 -19.71 24.59
N PHE A 471 21.65 -20.36 23.93
CA PHE A 471 20.93 -21.53 24.43
C PHE A 471 20.84 -22.60 23.36
N SER A 472 20.70 -23.87 23.77
CA SER A 472 20.49 -24.98 22.84
C SER A 472 19.08 -24.94 22.25
N ILE A 473 18.91 -25.39 21.03
CA ILE A 473 17.58 -25.58 20.42
C ILE A 473 16.69 -26.52 21.27
N ASP A 474 15.37 -26.40 21.13
CA ASP A 474 14.35 -27.14 21.88
C ASP A 474 14.29 -26.83 23.38
N THR A 475 15.10 -25.90 23.85
CA THR A 475 15.03 -25.39 25.23
C THR A 475 14.13 -24.16 25.33
N HIS A 476 13.58 -23.92 26.51
CA HIS A 476 12.59 -22.87 26.75
C HIS A 476 13.22 -21.70 27.49
N LEU A 477 13.23 -20.54 26.84
CA LEU A 477 13.62 -19.27 27.45
C LEU A 477 12.37 -18.43 27.69
N ILE A 478 12.26 -17.89 28.90
CA ILE A 478 11.19 -16.97 29.32
C ILE A 478 11.84 -15.64 29.70
N ILE A 479 11.32 -14.53 29.18
CA ILE A 479 11.71 -13.18 29.55
C ILE A 479 10.50 -12.46 30.14
N ARG A 480 10.60 -12.04 31.40
CA ARG A 480 9.49 -11.40 32.14
C ARG A 480 9.96 -10.26 33.01
N GLN A 481 9.01 -9.44 33.47
CA GLN A 481 9.31 -8.37 34.44
C GLN A 481 9.66 -8.97 35.81
N SER A 482 10.55 -8.31 36.55
CA SER A 482 10.93 -8.73 37.91
C SER A 482 9.80 -8.60 38.94
N VAL A 483 8.77 -7.79 38.64
CA VAL A 483 7.63 -7.55 39.52
C VAL A 483 6.36 -8.00 38.80
N ALA A 484 5.57 -8.86 39.44
CA ALA A 484 4.28 -9.30 38.91
C ALA A 484 3.29 -8.13 38.85
N LEU A 485 2.59 -7.98 37.72
CA LEU A 485 1.60 -6.93 37.50
C LEU A 485 0.32 -7.13 38.33
N CYS A 486 0.03 -8.37 38.73
CA CYS A 486 -1.09 -8.75 39.60
C CYS A 486 -0.75 -10.11 40.26
N PRO A 487 -1.00 -10.31 41.56
CA PRO A 487 -0.86 -11.61 42.22
C PRO A 487 -1.89 -12.64 41.76
#